data_AF-L8LLE8-F1
#
_entry.id   AF-L8LLE8-F1
#
_cell.length_a   1.000
_cell.length_b   1.000
_cell.length_c   1.000
_cell.angle_alpha   90.00
_cell.angle_beta   90.00
_cell.angle_gamma   90.00
#
_symmetry.space_group_name_H-M   'P 1'
#
loop_
_entity.id
_entity.type
_entity.pdbx_description
1 polymer ?
#
loop_
_entity_poly.entity_id
_entity_poly.type
_entity_poly.pdbx_seq_one_letter_code
_entity_poly.pdbx_strand_id
1 'polypeptide(L)'
;MEPITVTALIELIHTSEYEYTRRKAAESLGQIGKGNPEAIAALIELIHTSEDEDTRRLAAESLGKIGQGNPEAIAALIELIHTSEDEDTRSLAVESLGKSEKGTQKRSQL
;
A
#
# COMPACT_ATOMS: atom_id res chain seq x y z
N MET A 1 13.81 -12.52 -5.69
CA MET A 1 13.95 -11.26 -4.93
C MET A 1 14.60 -11.60 -3.61
N GLU A 2 15.60 -10.83 -3.20
CA GLU A 2 16.30 -11.09 -1.93
C GLU A 2 15.41 -10.62 -0.76
N PRO A 3 15.06 -11.51 0.19
CA PRO A 3 14.24 -11.15 1.34
C PRO A 3 14.78 -9.94 2.13
N ILE A 4 16.10 -9.75 2.09
CA ILE A 4 16.82 -8.68 2.77
C ILE A 4 16.33 -7.29 2.32
N THR A 5 15.98 -7.11 1.04
CA THR A 5 15.58 -5.78 0.54
C THR A 5 14.19 -5.37 1.01
N VAL A 6 13.26 -6.31 1.14
CA VAL A 6 11.91 -6.01 1.69
C VAL A 6 12.01 -5.65 3.17
N THR A 7 12.78 -6.41 3.95
CA THR A 7 12.97 -6.13 5.39
C THR A 7 13.57 -4.74 5.63
N ALA A 8 14.61 -4.36 4.89
CA ALA A 8 15.24 -3.05 5.05
C ALA A 8 14.28 -1.89 4.72
N LEU A 9 13.40 -2.04 3.74
CA LEU A 9 12.40 -1.03 3.40
C LEU A 9 11.32 -0.91 4.49
N ILE A 10 10.90 -2.03 5.08
CA ILE A 10 9.96 -2.04 6.20
C ILE A 10 10.57 -1.32 7.41
N GLU A 11 11.84 -1.61 7.73
CA GLU A 11 12.54 -0.90 8.80
C GLU A 11 12.55 0.61 8.56
N LEU A 12 12.85 1.06 7.34
CA LEU A 12 12.82 2.49 7.00
C LEU A 12 11.44 3.14 7.17
N ILE A 13 10.34 2.42 6.92
CA ILE A 13 8.98 2.93 7.17
C ILE A 13 8.75 3.21 8.66
N HIS A 14 9.29 2.36 9.54
CA HIS A 14 9.07 2.44 10.99
C HIS A 14 10.06 3.34 11.72
N THR A 15 11.31 3.42 11.26
CA THR A 15 12.38 4.10 12.01
C THR A 15 12.73 5.48 11.47
N SER A 16 12.31 5.82 10.25
CA SER A 16 12.65 7.12 9.66
C SER A 16 11.78 8.23 10.24
N GLU A 17 12.42 9.30 10.73
CA GLU A 17 11.74 10.54 11.13
C GLU A 17 11.34 11.42 9.94
N TYR A 18 11.87 11.13 8.74
CA TYR A 18 11.57 11.88 7.53
C TYR A 18 10.47 11.21 6.70
N GLU A 19 9.36 11.92 6.51
CA GLU A 19 8.23 11.45 5.68
C GLU A 19 8.63 11.12 4.25
N TYR A 20 9.55 11.92 3.67
CA TYR A 20 10.08 11.63 2.34
C TYR A 20 10.70 10.23 2.24
N THR A 21 11.45 9.80 3.25
CA THR A 21 12.09 8.49 3.27
C THR A 21 11.05 7.38 3.45
N ARG A 22 10.08 7.56 4.35
CA ARG A 22 8.98 6.60 4.55
C ARG A 22 8.19 6.40 3.26
N ARG A 23 7.86 7.50 2.58
CA ARG A 23 7.19 7.50 1.28
C ARG A 23 8.00 6.77 0.20
N LYS A 24 9.31 7.00 0.12
CA LYS A 24 10.18 6.30 -0.84
C LYS A 24 10.33 4.81 -0.55
N ALA A 25 10.33 4.44 0.72
CA ALA A 25 10.31 3.04 1.12
C ALA A 25 8.99 2.37 0.72
N ALA A 26 7.85 3.03 0.96
CA ALA A 26 6.53 2.56 0.54
C ALA A 26 6.42 2.38 -0.98
N GLU A 27 6.90 3.36 -1.76
CA GLU A 27 6.97 3.28 -3.23
C GLU A 27 7.73 2.04 -3.69
N SER A 28 8.89 1.80 -3.07
CA SER A 28 9.76 0.67 -3.40
C SER A 28 9.10 -0.65 -3.03
N LEU A 29 8.44 -0.73 -1.86
CA LEU A 29 7.63 -1.90 -1.50
C LEU A 29 6.50 -2.15 -2.51
N GLY A 30 5.87 -1.10 -3.05
CA GLY A 30 4.87 -1.22 -4.11
C GLY A 30 5.39 -1.88 -5.39
N GLN A 31 6.70 -1.81 -5.65
CA GLN A 31 7.35 -2.40 -6.82
C GLN A 31 7.83 -3.83 -6.57
N ILE A 32 8.33 -4.13 -5.37
CA ILE A 32 9.02 -5.40 -5.08
C ILE A 32 8.26 -6.32 -4.11
N GLY A 33 7.28 -5.81 -3.38
CA GLY A 33 6.60 -6.51 -2.28
C GLY A 33 5.40 -7.37 -2.69
N LYS A 34 5.28 -7.79 -3.97
CA LYS A 34 4.06 -8.43 -4.49
C LYS A 34 3.66 -9.68 -3.66
N GLY A 35 2.51 -9.60 -2.99
CA GLY A 35 1.97 -10.68 -2.17
C GLY A 35 2.76 -10.97 -0.88
N ASN A 36 3.75 -10.15 -0.52
CA ASN A 36 4.48 -10.31 0.73
C ASN A 36 3.64 -9.78 1.91
N PRO A 37 3.29 -10.62 2.89
CA PRO A 37 2.42 -10.22 4.00
C PRO A 37 2.99 -9.09 4.87
N GLU A 38 4.30 -9.09 5.11
CA GLU A 38 4.95 -8.09 5.96
C GLU A 38 4.96 -6.72 5.29
N ALA A 39 5.20 -6.66 3.98
CA ALA A 39 5.12 -5.44 3.19
C ALA A 39 3.69 -4.90 3.13
N ILE A 40 2.70 -5.79 2.99
CA ILE A 40 1.27 -5.41 3.05
C ILE A 40 0.95 -4.79 4.42
N ALA A 41 1.34 -5.45 5.50
CA ALA A 41 1.12 -4.96 6.86
C ALA A 41 1.77 -3.59 7.10
N ALA A 42 3.03 -3.42 6.68
CA ALA A 42 3.74 -2.15 6.82
C ALA A 42 3.08 -1.00 6.04
N LEU A 43 2.57 -1.27 4.83
CA LEU A 43 1.84 -0.26 4.05
C LEU A 43 0.48 0.09 4.69
N ILE A 44 -0.22 -0.88 5.27
CA ILE A 44 -1.47 -0.64 6.01
C ILE A 44 -1.20 0.25 7.24
N GLU A 45 -0.17 -0.08 8.01
CA GLU A 45 0.24 0.72 9.16
C GLU A 45 0.59 2.16 8.73
N LEU A 46 1.30 2.31 7.62
CA LEU A 46 1.68 3.61 7.08
C LEU A 46 0.45 4.46 6.70
N ILE A 47 -0.60 3.85 6.12
CA ILE A 47 -1.86 4.54 5.80
C ILE A 47 -2.55 5.09 7.06
N HIS A 48 -2.49 4.36 8.17
CA HIS A 48 -3.17 4.72 9.42
C HIS A 48 -2.37 5.67 10.31
N THR A 49 -1.04 5.62 10.25
CA THR A 49 -0.16 6.34 11.20
C THR A 49 0.45 7.61 10.63
N SER A 50 0.55 7.74 9.31
CA SER A 50 1.13 8.93 8.68
C SER A 50 0.18 10.12 8.77
N GLU A 51 0.69 11.27 9.20
CA GLU A 51 -0.02 12.56 9.12
C GLU A 51 0.20 13.26 7.76
N ASP A 52 1.18 12.79 6.98
CA ASP A 52 1.45 13.29 5.63
C ASP A 52 0.57 12.60 4.58
N GLU A 53 -0.31 13.38 3.94
CA GLU A 53 -1.28 12.90 2.94
C GLU A 53 -0.61 12.27 1.71
N ASP A 54 0.50 12.83 1.25
CA ASP A 54 1.25 12.28 0.12
C ASP A 54 1.79 10.87 0.43
N THR A 55 2.22 10.66 1.66
CA THR A 55 2.69 9.36 2.16
C THR A 55 1.55 8.36 2.26
N ARG A 56 0.39 8.77 2.80
CA ARG A 56 -0.82 7.92 2.85
C ARG A 56 -1.28 7.50 1.46
N ARG A 57 -1.36 8.46 0.53
CA ARG A 57 -1.73 8.23 -0.87
C ARG A 57 -0.80 7.25 -1.56
N LEU A 58 0.51 7.40 -1.42
CA LEU A 58 1.47 6.51 -2.07
C LEU A 58 1.49 5.12 -1.43
N ALA A 59 1.27 5.03 -0.12
CA ALA A 59 1.09 3.76 0.57
C ALA A 59 -0.15 3.01 0.04
N ALA A 60 -1.27 3.71 -0.14
CA ALA A 60 -2.48 3.15 -0.74
C ALA A 60 -2.27 2.66 -2.17
N GLU A 61 -1.55 3.43 -3.00
CA GLU A 61 -1.22 3.03 -4.36
C GLU A 61 -0.40 1.74 -4.38
N SER A 62 0.60 1.68 -3.51
CA SER A 62 1.51 0.55 -3.36
C SER A 62 0.76 -0.68 -2.86
N LEU A 63 -0.16 -0.50 -1.91
CA LEU A 63 -1.02 -1.53 -1.37
C LEU A 63 -1.94 -2.11 -2.45
N GLY A 64 -2.51 -1.27 -3.32
CA GLY A 64 -3.29 -1.72 -4.49
C GLY A 64 -2.47 -2.54 -5.51
N LYS A 65 -1.16 -2.30 -5.61
CA LYS A 65 -0.25 -3.07 -6.47
C LYS A 65 0.06 -4.43 -5.86
N ILE A 66 0.41 -4.48 -4.57
CA ILE A 66 0.96 -5.68 -3.94
C ILE A 66 -0.07 -6.56 -3.23
N GLY A 67 -1.13 -5.97 -2.68
CA GLY A 67 -2.17 -6.61 -1.85
C GLY A 67 -3.44 -6.99 -2.59
N GLN A 68 -3.39 -7.22 -3.91
CA GLN A 68 -4.57 -7.59 -4.69
C GLN A 68 -5.22 -8.86 -4.15
N GLY A 69 -6.49 -8.76 -3.74
CA GLY A 69 -7.26 -9.87 -3.16
C GLY A 69 -6.90 -10.20 -1.71
N ASN A 70 -5.99 -9.45 -1.08
CA ASN A 70 -5.74 -9.55 0.35
C ASN A 70 -6.86 -8.80 1.11
N PRO A 71 -7.61 -9.47 2.01
CA PRO A 71 -8.75 -8.87 2.71
C PRO A 71 -8.36 -7.65 3.56
N GLU A 72 -7.20 -7.69 4.22
CA GLU A 72 -6.72 -6.61 5.07
C GLU A 72 -6.38 -5.36 4.25
N ALA A 73 -5.77 -5.55 3.08
CA ALA A 73 -5.47 -4.48 2.13
C ALA A 73 -6.77 -3.83 1.61
N ILE A 74 -7.77 -4.65 1.28
CA ILE A 74 -9.09 -4.16 0.83
C ILE A 74 -9.76 -3.35 1.96
N ALA A 75 -9.75 -3.87 3.19
CA ALA A 75 -10.34 -3.18 4.34
C ALA A 75 -9.66 -1.82 4.59
N ALA A 76 -8.33 -1.77 4.59
CA ALA A 76 -7.57 -0.54 4.79
C ALA A 76 -7.85 0.49 3.69
N LEU A 77 -7.97 0.07 2.42
CA LEU A 77 -8.33 0.96 1.31
C LEU A 77 -9.77 1.49 1.44
N ILE A 78 -10.72 0.67 1.90
CA ILE A 78 -12.11 1.10 2.16
C ILE A 78 -12.16 2.10 3.32
N GLU A 79 -11.40 1.85 4.39
CA GLU A 79 -11.30 2.78 5.51
C GLU A 79 -10.72 4.12 5.06
N LEU A 80 -9.63 4.09 4.29
CA LEU A 80 -8.99 5.28 3.74
C LEU A 80 -9.96 6.15 2.91
N ILE A 81 -10.86 5.54 2.14
CA ILE A 81 -11.90 6.25 1.39
C ILE A 81 -12.81 7.06 2.33
N HIS A 82 -13.10 6.57 3.52
CA HIS A 82 -13.99 7.23 4.47
C HIS A 82 -13.27 8.22 5.39
N THR A 83 -11.99 7.99 5.69
CA THR A 83 -11.24 8.80 6.67
C THR A 83 -10.42 9.93 6.03
N SER A 84 -10.06 9.83 4.75
CA SER A 84 -9.27 10.85 4.09
C SER A 84 -10.08 12.09 3.70
N GLU A 85 -9.63 13.27 4.13
CA GLU A 85 -10.19 14.55 3.69
C GLU A 85 -9.72 14.93 2.27
N ASP A 86 -8.55 14.43 1.85
CA ASP A 86 -7.99 14.64 0.51
C ASP A 86 -8.72 13.82 -0.57
N GLU A 87 -9.23 14.51 -1.60
CA GLU A 87 -10.02 13.90 -2.69
C GLU A 87 -9.18 13.01 -3.61
N ASP A 88 -7.93 13.38 -3.86
CA ASP A 88 -7.02 12.60 -4.70
C ASP A 88 -6.69 11.26 -4.03
N THR A 89 -6.48 11.27 -2.72
CA THR A 89 -6.26 10.08 -1.90
C THR A 89 -7.46 9.15 -1.90
N ARG A 90 -8.68 9.68 -1.73
CA ARG A 90 -9.91 8.87 -1.85
C ARG A 90 -10.06 8.26 -3.24
N SER A 91 -9.86 9.06 -4.28
CA SER A 91 -9.98 8.61 -5.68
C SER A 91 -8.99 7.48 -5.99
N LEU A 92 -7.74 7.63 -5.54
CA LEU A 92 -6.70 6.64 -5.75
C LEU A 92 -6.95 5.34 -4.95
N ALA A 93 -7.54 5.43 -3.77
CA ALA A 93 -7.95 4.25 -3.01
C ALA A 93 -9.06 3.46 -3.74
N VAL A 94 -10.04 4.15 -4.32
CA VAL A 94 -11.07 3.53 -5.18
C VAL A 94 -10.45 2.85 -6.41
N GLU A 95 -9.52 3.52 -7.10
CA GLU A 95 -8.82 2.92 -8.24
C GLU A 95 -8.02 1.66 -7.85
N SER A 96 -7.40 1.69 -6.67
CA SER A 96 -6.62 0.58 -6.13
C SER A 96 -7.49 -0.64 -5.82
N LEU A 97 -8.72 -0.43 -5.34
CA LEU A 97 -9.72 -1.48 -5.21
C LEU A 97 -10.12 -2.08 -6.58
N GLY A 98 -10.37 -1.23 -7.59
CA GLY A 98 -10.71 -1.71 -8.94
C GLY A 98 -9.60 -2.51 -9.62
N LYS A 99 -8.33 -2.25 -9.29
CA LYS A 99 -7.17 -3.06 -9.74
C LYS A 99 -7.19 -4.47 -9.13
N SER A 100 -7.73 -4.64 -7.93
CA SER A 100 -7.84 -5.94 -7.25
C SER A 100 -8.86 -6.86 -7.92
N GLU A 101 -9.97 -6.32 -8.43
CA GLU A 101 -11.01 -7.11 -9.13
C GLU A 101 -10.55 -7.63 -10.51
N LYS A 102 -9.83 -6.79 -11.26
CA LYS A 102 -9.30 -7.17 -12.60
C LYS A 102 -8.25 -8.29 -12.53
N GLY A 103 -7.52 -8.40 -11.42
CA GLY A 103 -6.59 -9.51 -11.16
C GLY A 103 -7.30 -10.84 -10.95
N THR A 104 -8.49 -10.83 -10.35
CA THR A 104 -9.30 -12.02 -10.08
C THR A 104 -9.95 -12.58 -11.35
N GLN A 105 -10.43 -11.73 -12.26
CA GLN A 105 -11.01 -12.16 -13.55
C GLN A 105 -10.01 -12.79 -14.53
N LYS A 106 -8.73 -12.41 -14.48
CA LYS A 106 -7.69 -13.05 -15.32
C LYS A 106 -7.33 -14.47 -14.88
N ARG A 107 -7.58 -14.82 -13.61
CA ARG A 107 -7.27 -16.15 -13.06
C ARG A 107 -8.34 -17.20 -13.32
N SER A 108 -9.56 -16.79 -13.67
CA SER A 108 -10.69 -17.67 -13.99
C SER A 108 -10.87 -17.95 -15.49
N GLN A 109 -9.92 -17.53 -16.34
CA GLN A 109 -9.89 -17.79 -17.79
C GLN A 109 -8.73 -18.71 -18.23
N LEU A 110 -8.05 -19.36 -17.29
CA LEU A 110 -7.06 -20.43 -17.51
C LEU A 110 -7.57 -21.71 -16.84
#